data_AF-A0A2V5KPK8-F1
#
_entry.id   AF-A0A2V5KPK8-F1
#
_cell.length_a   1.000
_cell.length_b   1.000
_cell.length_c   1.000
_cell.angle_alpha   90.00
_cell.angle_beta   90.00
_cell.angle_gamma   90.00
#
_symmetry.space_group_name_H-M   'P 1'
#
loop_
_entity.id
_entity.type
_entity.pdbx_description
1 polymer ?
#
loop_
_entity_poly.entity_id
_entity_poly.type
_entity_poly.pdbx_seq_one_letter_code
_entity_poly.pdbx_strand_id
1 'polypeptide(L)'
;MVMERSCARFFAVNTKIFTSVILCSASVALADDFRLINGREYKDATVSRVEPDGIVLRTNAGIAKVYFIELPKEDQERFRYNAANAAAYSAQQTVNQATTAAAGRGQPSEVISHGTQVDINQHLALGNVTVVEFYADWCGPCRMLSPSLEQMASSDPEVALRKIDIVRWGTPVAQQFHVNSIPQVNVYNRGGALIGTVRGVDLDSVKAYVAQAKTGG
;
A
#
# COMPACT_ATOMS: atom_id res chain seq x y z
N MET A 1 -16.88 9.13 -54.40
CA MET A 1 -16.07 8.48 -55.44
C MET A 1 -14.88 7.81 -54.73
N VAL A 2 -15.14 6.82 -53.88
CA VAL A 2 -15.08 5.36 -54.15
C VAL A 2 -13.81 4.98 -54.91
N MET A 3 -12.84 4.43 -54.18
CA MET A 3 -11.76 3.65 -54.75
C MET A 3 -11.54 2.42 -53.87
N GLU A 4 -12.48 1.48 -53.95
CA GLU A 4 -12.26 0.08 -53.59
C GLU A 4 -11.93 -0.68 -54.87
N ARG A 5 -10.82 -1.42 -54.87
CA ARG A 5 -10.47 -2.40 -55.90
C ARG A 5 -10.22 -3.74 -55.24
N SER A 6 -11.15 -4.65 -55.53
CA SER A 6 -11.00 -6.06 -55.86
C SER A 6 -9.85 -6.86 -55.22
N CYS A 7 -10.22 -7.97 -54.55
CA CYS A 7 -10.01 -9.29 -55.16
C CYS A 7 -10.85 -10.34 -54.42
N ALA A 8 -11.75 -10.99 -55.17
CA ALA A 8 -12.44 -12.18 -54.75
C ALA A 8 -11.46 -13.37 -54.67
N ARG A 9 -11.68 -14.28 -53.72
CA ARG A 9 -11.67 -15.72 -54.01
C ARG A 9 -12.28 -16.51 -52.85
N PHE A 10 -13.50 -16.98 -53.12
CA PHE A 10 -14.08 -18.17 -52.55
C PHE A 10 -13.08 -19.33 -52.66
N PHE A 11 -12.73 -19.95 -51.53
CA PHE A 11 -12.34 -21.36 -51.48
C PHE A 11 -12.91 -21.94 -50.19
N ALA A 12 -14.03 -22.65 -50.32
CA ALA A 12 -14.54 -23.53 -49.30
C ALA A 12 -13.86 -24.91 -49.47
N VAL A 13 -13.09 -25.34 -48.46
CA VAL A 13 -12.65 -26.74 -48.26
C VAL A 13 -12.54 -26.91 -46.73
N ASN A 14 -13.56 -27.41 -46.06
CA ASN A 14 -13.82 -28.81 -45.73
C ASN A 14 -12.70 -29.53 -44.94
N THR A 15 -13.08 -30.01 -43.75
CA THR A 15 -12.45 -31.11 -42.99
C THR A 15 -11.15 -30.81 -42.23
N LYS A 16 -11.25 -30.63 -40.91
CA LYS A 16 -10.78 -31.57 -39.86
C LYS A 16 -10.66 -30.81 -38.54
N ILE A 17 -11.41 -31.29 -37.54
CA ILE A 17 -11.34 -30.90 -36.13
C ILE A 17 -9.90 -31.13 -35.65
N PHE A 18 -9.13 -30.05 -35.52
CA PHE A 18 -7.90 -30.06 -34.75
C PHE A 18 -8.27 -29.76 -33.30
N THR A 19 -8.51 -30.81 -32.51
CA THR A 19 -8.45 -30.73 -31.05
C THR A 19 -7.01 -30.41 -30.65
N SER A 20 -6.68 -29.12 -30.58
CA SER A 20 -5.50 -28.64 -29.88
C SER A 20 -5.67 -28.98 -28.41
N VAL A 21 -5.06 -30.09 -27.98
CA VAL A 21 -4.81 -30.38 -26.57
C VAL A 21 -3.86 -29.29 -26.09
N ILE A 22 -4.43 -28.27 -25.43
CA ILE A 22 -3.66 -27.27 -24.67
C ILE A 22 -3.08 -28.05 -23.48
N LEU A 23 -1.84 -28.51 -23.65
CA LEU A 23 -1.04 -29.05 -22.56
C LEU A 23 -0.71 -27.88 -21.63
N CYS A 24 -1.55 -27.70 -20.62
CA CYS A 24 -1.32 -26.74 -19.54
C CYS A 24 -0.11 -27.26 -18.74
N SER A 25 1.10 -26.81 -19.09
CA SER A 25 2.28 -26.99 -18.26
C SER A 25 2.09 -26.16 -16.99
N ALA A 26 1.43 -26.74 -16.00
CA ALA A 26 1.42 -26.21 -14.65
C ALA A 26 2.86 -26.28 -14.13
N SER A 27 3.55 -25.14 -14.13
CA SER A 27 4.77 -24.96 -13.35
C SER A 27 4.41 -25.22 -11.89
N VAL A 28 4.68 -26.43 -11.40
CA VAL A 28 4.54 -26.75 -9.98
C VAL A 28 5.62 -25.94 -9.26
N ALA A 29 5.24 -24.81 -8.67
CA ALA A 29 6.10 -24.13 -7.72
C ALA A 29 6.22 -25.05 -6.51
N LEU A 30 7.33 -25.79 -6.41
CA LEU A 30 7.57 -26.71 -5.30
C LEU A 30 7.66 -25.89 -4.00
N ALA A 31 6.92 -26.32 -3.00
CA ALA A 31 7.02 -25.80 -1.65
C ALA A 31 8.20 -26.50 -0.96
N ASP A 32 9.06 -25.72 -0.31
CA ASP A 32 10.27 -26.19 0.37
C ASP A 32 10.20 -25.86 1.87
N ASP A 33 10.92 -26.63 2.68
CA ASP A 33 11.12 -26.32 4.10
C ASP A 33 12.42 -25.52 4.27
N PHE A 34 12.33 -24.32 4.85
CA PHE A 34 13.49 -23.47 5.14
C PHE A 34 13.81 -23.46 6.63
N ARG A 35 15.02 -23.89 6.99
CA ARG A 35 15.52 -23.86 8.37
C ARG A 35 16.54 -22.76 8.54
N LEU A 36 16.28 -21.83 9.44
CA LEU A 36 17.18 -20.74 9.77
C LEU A 36 18.25 -21.22 10.76
N ILE A 37 19.39 -20.54 10.78
CA ILE A 37 20.51 -20.85 11.68
C ILE A 37 20.15 -20.70 13.17
N ASN A 38 19.10 -19.95 13.50
CA ASN A 38 18.60 -19.78 14.86
C ASN A 38 17.58 -20.87 15.29
N GLY A 39 17.33 -21.86 14.43
CA GLY A 39 16.40 -22.95 14.68
C GLY A 39 14.95 -22.66 14.32
N ARG A 40 14.60 -21.46 13.82
CA ARG A 40 13.28 -21.19 13.25
C ARG A 40 13.12 -21.93 11.92
N GLU A 41 11.92 -22.45 11.66
CA GLU A 41 11.62 -23.21 10.45
C GLU A 41 10.36 -22.67 9.77
N TYR A 42 10.41 -22.54 8.45
CA TYR A 42 9.24 -22.27 7.60
C TYR A 42 8.94 -23.55 6.82
N LYS A 43 7.79 -24.16 7.09
CA LYS A 43 7.36 -25.39 6.41
C LYS A 43 6.45 -25.08 5.23
N ASP A 44 6.51 -25.93 4.20
CA ASP A 44 5.69 -25.81 2.99
C ASP A 44 5.72 -24.40 2.38
N ALA A 45 6.90 -23.78 2.37
CA ALA A 45 7.05 -22.40 1.95
C ALA A 45 7.37 -22.31 0.46
N THR A 46 6.64 -21.47 -0.27
CA THR A 46 6.99 -21.10 -1.65
C THR A 46 7.80 -19.82 -1.65
N VAL A 47 8.94 -19.80 -2.35
CA VAL A 47 9.68 -18.56 -2.59
C VAL A 47 8.88 -17.71 -3.59
N SER A 48 8.26 -16.62 -3.12
CA SER A 48 7.52 -15.67 -3.96
C SER A 48 8.45 -14.82 -4.82
N ARG A 49 9.57 -14.39 -4.24
CA ARG A 49 10.62 -13.63 -4.92
C ARG A 49 11.94 -13.71 -4.16
N VAL A 50 13.04 -13.48 -4.86
CA VAL A 50 14.39 -13.37 -4.30
C VAL A 50 14.84 -11.92 -4.40
N GLU A 51 15.24 -11.33 -3.28
CA GLU A 51 15.81 -9.99 -3.16
C GLU A 51 17.33 -10.11 -2.93
N PRO A 52 18.14 -9.07 -3.16
CA PRO A 52 19.60 -9.16 -2.96
C PRO A 52 20.03 -9.50 -1.53
N ASP A 53 19.22 -9.17 -0.52
CA ASP A 53 19.49 -9.38 0.90
C ASP A 53 18.69 -10.55 1.53
N GLY A 54 17.78 -11.19 0.79
CA GLY A 54 16.99 -12.29 1.31
C GLY A 54 15.96 -12.86 0.34
N ILE A 55 15.18 -13.82 0.82
CA ILE A 55 14.07 -14.44 0.08
C ILE A 55 12.74 -14.07 0.73
N VAL A 56 11.71 -13.96 -0.09
CA VAL A 56 10.35 -13.70 0.38
C VAL A 56 9.54 -14.96 0.23
N LEU A 57 9.20 -15.54 1.36
CA LEU A 57 8.46 -16.78 1.49
C LEU A 57 6.97 -16.49 1.60
N ARG A 58 6.16 -17.30 0.92
CA ARG A 58 4.72 -17.39 1.11
C ARG A 58 4.41 -18.74 1.72
N THR A 59 3.72 -18.70 2.86
CA THR A 59 3.27 -19.87 3.62
C THR A 59 1.77 -19.74 3.88
N ASN A 60 1.16 -20.78 4.47
CA ASN A 60 -0.22 -20.70 4.95
C ASN A 60 -0.39 -19.69 6.10
N ALA A 61 0.69 -19.34 6.81
CA ALA A 61 0.69 -18.34 7.87
C ALA A 61 0.86 -16.90 7.35
N GLY A 62 1.15 -16.72 6.05
CA GLY A 62 1.35 -15.42 5.42
C GLY A 62 2.68 -15.28 4.68
N ILE A 63 3.03 -14.03 4.38
CA ILE A 63 4.25 -13.65 3.66
C ILE A 63 5.31 -13.21 4.66
N ALA A 64 6.51 -13.80 4.58
CA ALA A 64 7.64 -13.47 5.44
C ALA A 64 8.90 -13.22 4.59
N LYS A 65 9.66 -12.18 4.93
CA LYS A 65 11.01 -11.98 4.40
C LYS A 65 12.00 -12.69 5.33
N VAL A 66 12.87 -13.52 4.74
CA VAL A 66 13.96 -14.21 5.44
C VAL A 66 15.28 -13.72 4.86
N TYR A 67 16.17 -13.20 5.70
CA TYR A 67 17.44 -12.67 5.23
C TYR A 67 18.44 -13.78 4.92
N PHE A 68 19.29 -13.58 3.92
CA PHE A 68 20.30 -14.59 3.57
C PHE A 68 21.26 -14.90 4.72
N ILE A 69 21.58 -13.92 5.55
CA ILE A 69 22.44 -14.10 6.73
C ILE A 69 21.84 -15.03 7.79
N GLU A 70 20.51 -15.22 7.77
CA GLU A 70 19.80 -16.12 8.68
C GLU A 70 19.65 -17.53 8.08
N LEU A 71 19.93 -17.69 6.79
CA LEU A 71 19.86 -18.96 6.09
C LEU A 71 21.19 -19.73 6.20
N PRO A 72 21.15 -21.07 6.19
CA PRO A 72 22.32 -21.92 6.07
C PRO A 72 23.13 -21.59 4.82
N LYS A 73 24.43 -21.91 4.84
CA LYS A 73 25.33 -21.65 3.70
C LYS A 73 24.84 -22.34 2.41
N GLU A 74 24.26 -23.52 2.53
CA GLU A 74 23.69 -24.26 1.40
C GLU A 74 22.58 -23.46 0.68
N ASP A 75 21.67 -22.86 1.44
CA ASP A 75 20.62 -22.01 0.87
C ASP A 75 21.17 -20.70 0.32
N GLN A 76 22.15 -20.09 1.00
CA GLN A 76 22.84 -18.92 0.46
C GLN A 76 23.49 -19.19 -0.90
N GLU A 77 24.12 -20.35 -1.06
CA GLU A 77 24.72 -20.80 -2.32
C GLU A 77 23.65 -21.10 -3.38
N ARG A 78 22.57 -21.80 -3.01
CA ARG A 78 21.42 -22.10 -3.88
C ARG A 78 20.84 -20.85 -4.53
N PHE A 79 20.73 -19.76 -3.76
CA PHE A 79 20.18 -18.49 -4.25
C PHE A 79 21.23 -17.48 -4.71
N ARG A 80 22.51 -17.88 -4.76
CA ARG A 80 23.63 -17.03 -5.22
C ARG A 80 23.76 -15.73 -4.43
N TYR A 81 23.70 -15.83 -3.10
CA TYR A 81 23.88 -14.71 -2.19
C TYR A 81 25.22 -13.99 -2.45
N ASN A 82 25.16 -12.65 -2.49
CA ASN A 82 26.33 -11.80 -2.59
C ASN A 82 26.27 -10.72 -1.51
N ALA A 83 27.23 -10.75 -0.58
CA ALA A 83 27.25 -9.86 0.57
C ALA A 83 27.38 -8.37 0.20
N ALA A 84 28.10 -8.03 -0.86
CA ALA A 84 28.26 -6.65 -1.30
C ALA A 84 26.94 -6.10 -1.88
N ASN A 85 26.26 -6.89 -2.71
CA ASN A 85 24.95 -6.52 -3.26
C ASN A 85 23.88 -6.44 -2.17
N ALA A 86 23.91 -7.35 -1.20
CA ALA A 86 23.01 -7.33 -0.06
C ALA A 86 23.22 -6.10 0.82
N ALA A 87 24.47 -5.72 1.11
CA ALA A 87 24.80 -4.53 1.86
C ALA A 87 24.39 -3.25 1.12
N ALA A 88 24.62 -3.18 -0.19
CA ALA A 88 24.19 -2.04 -1.01
C ALA A 88 22.65 -1.93 -1.06
N TYR A 89 21.96 -3.05 -1.24
CA TYR A 89 20.50 -3.10 -1.25
C TYR A 89 19.91 -2.73 0.11
N SER A 90 20.42 -3.27 1.21
CA SER A 90 19.93 -2.95 2.56
C SER A 90 20.26 -1.52 2.98
N ALA A 91 21.42 -0.97 2.58
CA ALA A 91 21.74 0.44 2.77
C ALA A 91 20.78 1.34 1.99
N GLN A 92 20.46 0.99 0.74
CA GLN A 92 19.49 1.73 -0.06
C GLN A 92 18.06 1.58 0.49
N GLN A 93 17.66 0.40 0.98
CA GLN A 93 16.39 0.18 1.68
C GLN A 93 16.32 1.03 2.95
N THR A 94 17.41 1.10 3.72
CA THR A 94 17.49 1.94 4.93
C THR A 94 17.41 3.41 4.58
N VAL A 95 18.07 3.86 3.50
CA VAL A 95 17.93 5.24 3.01
C VAL A 95 16.51 5.49 2.50
N ASN A 96 15.86 4.56 1.81
CA ASN A 96 14.50 4.72 1.33
C ASN A 96 13.49 4.73 2.49
N GLN A 97 13.67 3.88 3.49
CA GLN A 97 12.90 3.83 4.73
C GLN A 97 13.16 5.06 5.61
N ALA A 98 14.41 5.50 5.71
CA ALA A 98 14.76 6.74 6.40
C ALA A 98 14.30 7.97 5.63
N THR A 99 14.22 7.92 4.29
CA THR A 99 13.66 8.99 3.46
C THR A 99 12.15 9.00 3.56
N THR A 100 11.47 7.85 3.66
CA THR A 100 10.02 7.80 3.96
C THR A 100 9.71 8.20 5.40
N ALA A 101 10.58 7.86 6.36
CA ALA A 101 10.46 8.30 7.75
C ALA A 101 10.86 9.78 7.95
N ALA A 102 11.86 10.28 7.22
CA ALA A 102 12.30 11.69 7.26
C ALA A 102 11.46 12.61 6.36
N ALA A 103 10.81 12.08 5.32
CA ALA A 103 9.69 12.76 4.65
C ALA A 103 8.55 13.03 5.64
N GLY A 104 8.56 12.38 6.83
CA GLY A 104 7.74 12.69 8.00
C GLY A 104 7.84 14.11 8.55
N ARG A 105 8.83 14.92 8.16
CA ARG A 105 8.96 16.32 8.59
C ARG A 105 8.37 17.24 7.52
N GLY A 106 7.10 17.62 7.70
CA GLY A 106 6.34 18.45 6.76
C GLY A 106 5.69 17.61 5.65
N GLN A 107 4.85 16.64 6.04
CA GLN A 107 4.24 15.70 5.10
C GLN A 107 3.24 16.43 4.17
N PRO A 108 3.47 16.43 2.85
CA PRO A 108 2.45 16.89 1.91
C PRO A 108 1.18 16.05 2.10
N SER A 109 0.03 16.68 1.91
CA SER A 109 -1.25 15.97 1.95
C SER A 109 -1.26 14.84 0.92
N GLU A 110 -1.45 13.60 1.39
CA GLU A 110 -1.52 12.42 0.52
C GLU A 110 -2.98 12.00 0.35
N VAL A 111 -3.44 11.84 -0.88
CA VAL A 111 -4.76 11.23 -1.16
C VAL A 111 -4.60 9.72 -1.21
N ILE A 112 -5.12 9.01 -0.21
CA ILE A 112 -4.90 7.57 0.00
C ILE A 112 -6.03 6.69 -0.57
N SER A 113 -7.16 7.28 -0.97
CA SER A 113 -8.25 6.56 -1.61
C SER A 113 -9.12 7.49 -2.47
N HIS A 114 -9.63 6.91 -3.56
CA HIS A 114 -10.64 7.51 -4.44
C HIS A 114 -11.87 6.58 -4.49
N GLY A 115 -12.67 6.62 -3.42
CA GLY A 115 -13.90 5.84 -3.29
C GLY A 115 -13.72 4.36 -2.91
N THR A 116 -12.52 3.80 -3.01
CA THR A 116 -12.25 2.38 -2.72
C THR A 116 -11.97 2.14 -1.23
N GLN A 117 -12.31 0.95 -0.72
CA GLN A 117 -11.99 0.56 0.65
C GLN A 117 -10.49 0.74 0.93
N VAL A 118 -10.14 1.21 2.13
CA VAL A 118 -8.74 1.46 2.53
C VAL A 118 -8.47 0.86 3.90
N ASP A 119 -7.36 0.15 4.07
CA ASP A 119 -6.90 -0.24 5.40
C ASP A 119 -6.19 0.95 6.05
N ILE A 120 -6.90 1.65 6.94
CA ILE A 120 -6.36 2.89 7.51
C ILE A 120 -5.04 2.68 8.24
N ASN A 121 -4.83 1.50 8.85
CA ASN A 121 -3.64 1.21 9.63
C ASN A 121 -2.35 1.27 8.80
N GLN A 122 -2.45 1.01 7.50
CA GLN A 122 -1.31 1.09 6.57
C GLN A 122 -0.92 2.53 6.22
N HIS A 123 -1.80 3.50 6.49
CA HIS A 123 -1.60 4.90 6.16
C HIS A 123 -1.41 5.81 7.38
N LEU A 124 -1.46 5.25 8.59
CA LEU A 124 -1.14 5.96 9.83
C LEU A 124 0.36 6.23 9.89
N ALA A 125 0.72 7.49 10.11
CA ALA A 125 2.11 7.89 10.36
C ALA A 125 2.45 7.64 11.83
N LEU A 126 2.73 6.39 12.19
CA LEU A 126 3.10 6.02 13.57
C LEU A 126 4.29 6.86 14.07
N GLY A 127 4.20 7.32 15.32
CA GLY A 127 5.12 8.34 15.87
C GLY A 127 4.70 9.79 15.63
N ASN A 128 3.72 10.04 14.74
CA ASN A 128 3.11 11.34 14.49
C ASN A 128 1.59 11.29 14.69
N VAL A 129 0.96 12.45 14.86
CA VAL A 129 -0.51 12.56 14.82
C VAL A 129 -0.97 12.46 13.37
N THR A 130 -1.89 11.55 13.07
CA THR A 130 -2.46 11.41 11.72
C THR A 130 -3.85 12.06 11.66
N VAL A 131 -4.02 13.04 10.78
CA VAL A 131 -5.29 13.69 10.48
C VAL A 131 -5.80 13.16 9.15
N VAL A 132 -7.02 12.63 9.12
CA VAL A 132 -7.62 12.02 7.92
C VAL A 132 -8.86 12.82 7.53
N GLU A 133 -8.79 13.55 6.42
CA GLU A 133 -9.90 14.30 5.84
C GLU A 133 -10.66 13.46 4.81
N PHE A 134 -11.96 13.30 5.00
CA PHE A 134 -12.89 12.77 4.00
C PHE A 134 -13.51 13.93 3.24
N TYR A 135 -13.29 13.99 1.93
CA TYR A 135 -13.72 15.09 1.06
C TYR A 135 -14.26 14.58 -0.28
N ALA A 136 -14.67 15.51 -1.14
CA ALA A 136 -14.89 15.27 -2.57
C ALA A 136 -14.70 16.56 -3.36
N ASP A 137 -14.37 16.47 -4.65
CA ASP A 137 -14.11 17.66 -5.48
C ASP A 137 -15.34 18.57 -5.67
N TRP A 138 -16.54 18.00 -5.61
CA TRP A 138 -17.81 18.73 -5.66
C TRP A 138 -18.24 19.34 -4.31
N CYS A 139 -17.46 19.12 -3.25
CA CYS A 139 -17.77 19.60 -1.90
C CYS A 139 -17.34 21.06 -1.71
N GLY A 140 -18.33 21.97 -1.70
CA GLY A 140 -18.10 23.39 -1.40
C GLY A 140 -17.41 23.64 -0.05
N PRO A 141 -17.95 23.13 1.08
CA PRO A 141 -17.34 23.35 2.39
C PRO A 141 -15.93 22.76 2.55
N CYS A 142 -15.63 21.64 1.88
CA CYS A 142 -14.29 21.04 1.90
C CYS A 142 -13.25 22.02 1.34
N ARG A 143 -13.57 22.76 0.27
CA ARG A 143 -12.68 23.79 -0.29
C ARG A 143 -12.31 24.90 0.70
N MET A 144 -13.08 25.09 1.77
CA MET A 144 -12.73 26.02 2.85
C MET A 144 -11.82 25.38 3.90
N LEU A 145 -12.05 24.10 4.24
CA LEU A 145 -11.32 23.40 5.30
C LEU A 145 -9.98 22.82 4.83
N SER A 146 -9.93 22.17 3.66
CA SER A 146 -8.74 21.44 3.20
C SER A 146 -7.46 22.29 3.19
N PRO A 147 -7.47 23.55 2.69
CA PRO A 147 -6.26 24.38 2.71
C PRO A 147 -5.75 24.68 4.13
N SER A 148 -6.66 24.78 5.10
CA SER A 148 -6.30 25.00 6.50
C SER A 148 -5.67 23.76 7.14
N LEU A 149 -6.15 22.57 6.78
CA LEU A 149 -5.56 21.30 7.22
C LEU A 149 -4.18 21.08 6.58
N GLU A 150 -4.05 21.38 5.28
CA GLU A 150 -2.79 21.34 4.55
C GLU A 150 -1.76 22.29 5.16
N GLN A 151 -2.16 23.52 5.48
CA GLN A 151 -1.30 24.49 6.16
C GLN A 151 -0.88 24.01 7.55
N MET A 152 -1.80 23.43 8.33
CA MET A 152 -1.50 22.88 9.66
C MET A 152 -0.44 21.79 9.58
N ALA A 153 -0.62 20.78 8.71
CA ALA A 153 0.34 19.70 8.51
C ALA A 153 1.68 20.18 7.93
N SER A 154 1.66 21.20 7.08
CA SER A 154 2.90 21.81 6.56
C SER A 154 3.67 22.57 7.64
N SER A 155 2.98 23.19 8.59
CA SER A 155 3.59 23.98 9.67
C SER A 155 4.02 23.18 10.90
N ASP A 156 3.51 21.96 11.05
CA ASP A 156 3.71 21.12 12.23
C ASP A 156 4.27 19.74 11.82
N PRO A 157 5.58 19.50 12.00
CA PRO A 157 6.22 18.27 11.55
C PRO A 157 5.77 17.02 12.32
N GLU A 158 5.02 17.17 13.40
CA GLU A 158 4.43 16.04 14.14
C GLU A 158 3.03 15.66 13.63
N VAL A 159 2.53 16.33 12.59
CA VAL A 159 1.20 16.11 12.02
C VAL A 159 1.31 15.63 10.58
N ALA A 160 0.69 14.50 10.28
CA ALA A 160 0.55 13.97 8.93
C ALA A 160 -0.91 14.11 8.45
N LEU A 161 -1.11 14.71 7.28
CA LEU A 161 -2.43 14.78 6.65
C LEU A 161 -2.60 13.67 5.60
N ARG A 162 -3.71 12.94 5.72
CA ARG A 162 -4.22 12.00 4.73
C ARG A 162 -5.58 12.48 4.26
N LYS A 163 -5.84 12.37 2.97
CA LYS A 163 -7.11 12.75 2.35
C LYS A 163 -7.73 11.51 1.72
N ILE A 164 -9.04 11.36 1.88
CA ILE A 164 -9.84 10.29 1.27
C ILE A 164 -10.90 10.99 0.43
N ASP A 165 -10.79 10.87 -0.88
CA ASP A 165 -11.85 11.31 -1.78
C ASP A 165 -12.95 10.26 -1.78
N ILE A 166 -14.15 10.62 -1.33
CA ILE A 166 -15.28 9.70 -1.37
C ILE A 166 -15.82 9.53 -2.80
N VAL A 167 -15.44 10.40 -3.74
CA VAL A 167 -15.86 10.53 -5.15
C VAL A 167 -17.35 10.86 -5.29
N ARG A 168 -18.22 10.12 -4.62
CA ARG A 168 -19.69 10.29 -4.52
C ARG A 168 -20.20 9.60 -3.27
N TRP A 169 -21.46 9.86 -2.90
CA TRP A 169 -22.10 9.15 -1.79
C TRP A 169 -22.23 7.64 -2.05
N GLY A 170 -22.12 6.85 -0.97
CA GLY A 170 -22.34 5.40 -1.00
C GLY A 170 -21.18 4.57 -1.55
N THR A 171 -19.99 5.16 -1.75
CA THR A 171 -18.79 4.40 -2.14
C THR A 171 -18.31 3.46 -1.03
N PRO A 172 -17.56 2.38 -1.35
CA PRO A 172 -17.00 1.47 -0.34
C PRO A 172 -16.29 2.18 0.81
N VAL A 173 -15.48 3.21 0.52
CA VAL A 173 -14.79 3.97 1.58
C VAL A 173 -15.76 4.80 2.44
N ALA A 174 -16.77 5.40 1.83
CA ALA A 174 -17.78 6.17 2.58
C ALA A 174 -18.59 5.26 3.50
N GLN A 175 -18.92 4.05 3.05
CA GLN A 175 -19.60 3.05 3.87
C GLN A 175 -18.71 2.55 5.02
N GLN A 176 -17.45 2.21 4.71
CA GLN A 176 -16.47 1.70 5.66
C GLN A 176 -16.28 2.64 6.87
N PHE A 177 -16.18 3.94 6.62
CA PHE A 177 -15.96 4.95 7.68
C PHE A 177 -17.24 5.65 8.13
N HIS A 178 -18.41 5.13 7.72
CA HIS A 178 -19.73 5.71 8.04
C HIS A 178 -19.82 7.22 7.73
N VAL A 179 -19.25 7.64 6.59
CA VAL A 179 -19.22 9.04 6.14
C VAL A 179 -20.60 9.44 5.65
N ASN A 180 -21.33 10.19 6.47
CA ASN A 180 -22.68 10.69 6.18
C ASN A 180 -22.73 12.21 5.93
N SER A 181 -21.62 12.92 6.14
CA SER A 181 -21.44 14.33 5.83
C SER A 181 -19.98 14.59 5.51
N ILE A 182 -19.69 15.52 4.59
CA ILE A 182 -18.32 15.98 4.32
C ILE A 182 -18.24 17.52 4.42
N PRO A 183 -17.10 18.07 4.89
CA PRO A 183 -15.91 17.33 5.32
C PRO A 183 -16.15 16.58 6.65
N GLN A 184 -15.53 15.41 6.76
CA GLN A 184 -15.36 14.68 8.03
C GLN A 184 -13.86 14.55 8.27
N VAL A 185 -13.41 14.73 9.51
CA VAL A 185 -11.99 14.64 9.87
C VAL A 185 -11.83 13.68 11.03
N ASN A 186 -11.05 12.62 10.85
CA ASN A 186 -10.65 11.71 11.93
C ASN A 186 -9.23 12.06 12.38
N VAL A 187 -8.99 12.09 13.69
CA VAL A 187 -7.67 12.38 14.27
C VAL A 187 -7.18 11.16 15.06
N TYR A 188 -6.00 10.66 14.72
CA TYR A 188 -5.36 9.51 15.35
C TYR A 188 -4.08 9.95 16.08
N ASN A 189 -3.79 9.37 17.25
CA ASN A 189 -2.56 9.65 17.99
C ASN A 189 -1.33 8.95 17.40
N ARG A 190 -0.17 9.19 18.02
CA ARG A 190 1.13 8.60 17.62
C ARG A 190 1.16 7.07 17.64
N GLY A 191 0.30 6.45 18.45
CA GLY A 191 0.13 4.99 18.53
C GLY A 191 -0.93 4.43 17.59
N GLY A 192 -1.58 5.28 16.78
CA GLY A 192 -2.62 4.90 15.84
C GLY A 192 -4.03 4.73 16.42
N ALA A 193 -4.26 5.11 17.67
CA ALA A 193 -5.59 5.12 18.26
C ALA A 193 -6.39 6.33 17.78
N LEU A 194 -7.66 6.12 17.41
CA LEU A 194 -8.58 7.21 17.06
C LEU A 194 -8.91 8.03 18.32
N ILE A 195 -8.61 9.33 18.28
CA ILE A 195 -8.86 10.27 19.37
C ILE A 195 -10.21 10.97 19.20
N GLY A 196 -10.58 11.29 17.96
CA GLY A 196 -11.84 11.97 17.70
C GLY A 196 -12.20 12.09 16.22
N THR A 197 -13.47 12.38 15.98
CA THR A 197 -14.04 12.67 14.65
C THR A 197 -14.76 14.01 14.70
N VAL A 198 -14.41 14.89 13.77
CA VAL A 198 -15.04 16.20 13.55
C VAL A 198 -15.85 16.14 12.25
N ARG A 199 -17.02 16.78 12.24
CA ARG A 199 -17.87 16.91 11.04
C ARG A 199 -18.11 18.38 10.73
N GLY A 200 -18.08 18.74 9.46
CA GLY A 200 -18.23 20.12 9.01
C GLY A 200 -16.94 20.93 9.09
N VAL A 201 -17.05 22.24 8.84
CA VAL A 201 -15.90 23.15 8.78
C VAL A 201 -15.62 23.68 10.20
N ASP A 202 -14.92 22.86 10.98
CA ASP A 202 -14.56 23.18 12.36
C ASP A 202 -13.07 22.87 12.61
N LEU A 203 -12.22 23.81 12.20
CA LEU A 203 -10.78 23.69 12.34
C LEU A 203 -10.32 23.71 13.81
N ASP A 204 -11.06 24.41 14.69
CA ASP A 204 -10.68 24.56 16.09
C ASP A 204 -10.86 23.24 16.85
N SER A 205 -11.95 22.51 16.61
CA SER A 205 -12.12 21.15 17.12
C SER A 205 -11.05 20.19 16.60
N VAL A 206 -10.65 20.32 15.32
CA VAL A 206 -9.54 19.50 14.78
C VAL A 206 -8.24 19.80 15.54
N LYS A 207 -7.90 21.09 15.74
CA LYS A 207 -6.71 21.49 16.51
C LYS A 207 -6.75 21.00 17.95
N ALA A 208 -7.91 21.03 18.60
CA ALA A 208 -8.09 20.50 19.95
C ALA A 208 -7.78 19.00 20.02
N TYR A 209 -8.31 18.20 19.09
CA TYR A 209 -8.00 16.77 19.02
C TYR A 209 -6.54 16.51 18.65
N VAL A 210 -5.93 17.31 17.78
CA VAL A 210 -4.50 17.20 17.47
C VAL A 210 -3.67 17.45 18.73
N ALA A 211 -3.98 18.49 19.51
CA ALA A 211 -3.30 18.77 20.77
C ALA A 211 -3.45 17.62 21.78
N GLN A 212 -4.65 17.04 21.90
CA GLN A 212 -4.89 15.85 22.73
C GLN A 212 -4.12 14.63 22.22
N ALA A 213 -4.08 14.41 20.90
CA ALA A 213 -3.38 13.31 20.27
C ALA A 213 -1.86 13.39 20.47
N LYS A 214 -1.32 14.59 20.70
CA LYS A 214 0.10 14.82 21.03
C LYS A 214 0.44 14.56 22.50
N THR A 215 -0.52 14.45 23.42
CA THR A 215 -0.22 14.23 24.85
C THR A 215 -0.44 12.79 25.30
N GLY A 216 -1.28 12.03 24.59
CA GLY A 216 -1.65 10.64 24.94
C GLY A 216 -0.82 9.55 24.24
N GLY A 217 0.48 9.78 24.03
CA GLY A 217 1.42 8.82 23.41
C GLY A 217 2.39 8.25 24.41
#